data_AF-A0A831ZGL8-F1
#
_entry.id   AF-A0A831ZGL8-F1
#
_cell.length_a   1.000
_cell.length_b   1.000
_cell.length_c   1.000
_cell.angle_alpha   90.00
_cell.angle_beta   90.00
_cell.angle_gamma   90.00
#
_symmetry.space_group_name_H-M   'P 1'
#
loop_
_entity.id
_entity.type
_entity.pdbx_description
1 polymer ?
#
loop_
_entity_poly.entity_id
_entity_poly.type
_entity_poly.pdbx_seq_one_letter_code
_entity_poly.pdbx_strand_id
1 'polypeptide(L)'
;MSQLELYINDIPNICGSEQLIEETIKSRPESVYLNNSDINFNSIRSACAIALHMHQPLIPAGGSDLHTAALIGNLQDMMEHQDIGDNHNAPVFLWCYRRMAEIIPQLVQEGKSPRVMLEYSGTLFHGLWQMGHQDVIEELKKITCDPAYYPKIEWLGAPWGHAVAPSTPVQDFRLHVKAWQHHFAALFGLEALQRVKGFSPSEMALPNHPDVAYEYVKTLVDCGYQWVLIQEHTVEHPDSGHSPEQPHLPHRLVCTNSNGDSVSIIAIIKTQGSDTKLVAQMQPYYEAQGLQRQDFAGHSIPPIVTQIADGENGGVMMNEFPPKFQEVANIATGSDTPLVNASEYLEYLFSIDITIDDLPIVQPIKQKQIWENYQVGDGAEKLEQVIQKLKQEDHQFHMEGGSWTSELSWVQGYDDVLSEMEKTSSVFNELALKPGVDTNNPDYRSALYHLLSSQTSCYRYWGQGLWTDYGREICRRTREILT
;
A
#
# COMPACT_ATOMS: atom_id res chain seq x y z
N MET A 1 17.16 -11.33 -20.42
CA MET A 1 16.34 -10.47 -19.56
C MET A 1 17.31 -9.53 -18.87
N SER A 2 17.11 -8.21 -18.96
CA SER A 2 17.94 -7.25 -18.22
C SER A 2 17.71 -7.47 -16.73
N GLN A 3 18.73 -7.98 -16.03
CA GLN A 3 18.66 -8.17 -14.59
C GLN A 3 19.13 -6.88 -13.94
N LEU A 4 18.25 -6.25 -13.15
CA LEU A 4 18.63 -5.12 -12.30
C LEU A 4 19.53 -5.65 -11.19
N GLU A 5 20.60 -4.93 -10.88
CA GLU A 5 21.40 -5.22 -9.69
C GLU A 5 20.52 -5.04 -8.45
N LEU A 6 20.62 -5.96 -7.50
CA LEU A 6 19.80 -5.92 -6.30
C LEU A 6 20.23 -4.81 -5.34
N TYR A 7 21.54 -4.61 -5.22
CA TYR A 7 22.18 -3.62 -4.36
C TYR A 7 23.28 -2.89 -5.12
N ILE A 8 23.39 -1.59 -4.89
CA ILE A 8 24.42 -0.71 -5.45
C ILE A 8 25.01 0.06 -4.27
N ASN A 9 26.31 -0.13 -4.00
CA ASN A 9 27.01 0.45 -2.84
C ASN A 9 26.29 0.16 -1.50
N ASP A 10 25.90 -1.09 -1.29
CA ASP A 10 25.17 -1.57 -0.08
C ASP A 10 23.77 -0.95 0.15
N ILE A 11 23.27 -0.14 -0.79
CA ILE A 11 21.92 0.43 -0.78
C ILE A 11 21.04 -0.37 -1.76
N PRO A 12 19.78 -0.68 -1.41
CA PRO A 12 18.89 -1.40 -2.30
C PRO A 12 18.67 -0.61 -3.59
N ASN A 13 18.41 -1.31 -4.69
CA ASN A 13 18.20 -0.64 -5.96
C ASN A 13 16.83 0.08 -6.01
N ILE A 14 16.82 1.36 -5.66
CA ILE A 14 15.61 2.20 -5.49
C ILE A 14 15.47 3.31 -6.54
N CYS A 15 16.43 3.47 -7.44
CA CYS A 15 16.44 4.52 -8.48
C CYS A 15 17.45 4.17 -9.60
N GLY A 16 17.53 5.00 -10.65
CA GLY A 16 18.53 4.86 -11.72
C GLY A 16 18.10 3.98 -12.89
N SER A 17 16.87 3.46 -12.87
CA SER A 17 16.32 2.63 -13.94
C SER A 17 14.91 3.08 -14.34
N GLU A 18 14.61 4.37 -14.18
CA GLU A 18 13.27 4.93 -14.34
C GLU A 18 12.68 4.60 -15.72
N GLN A 19 13.45 4.78 -16.79
CA GLN A 19 13.02 4.48 -18.16
C GLN A 19 12.70 3.00 -18.35
N LEU A 20 13.56 2.09 -17.85
CA LEU A 20 13.36 0.65 -17.97
C LEU A 20 12.10 0.19 -17.22
N ILE A 21 11.87 0.73 -16.02
CA ILE A 21 10.68 0.45 -15.23
C ILE A 21 9.42 0.98 -15.93
N GLU A 22 9.46 2.19 -16.46
CA GLU A 22 8.34 2.80 -17.19
C GLU A 22 7.99 2.01 -18.46
N GLU A 23 8.99 1.61 -19.27
CA GLU A 23 8.79 0.78 -20.45
C GLU A 23 8.26 -0.63 -20.10
N THR A 24 8.73 -1.21 -19.00
CA THR A 24 8.24 -2.49 -18.49
C THR A 24 6.77 -2.41 -18.12
N ILE A 25 6.36 -1.37 -17.40
CA ILE A 25 4.98 -1.15 -16.98
C ILE A 25 4.07 -0.91 -18.18
N LYS A 26 4.51 -0.10 -19.17
CA LYS A 26 3.75 0.16 -20.41
C LYS A 26 3.59 -1.08 -21.29
N SER A 27 4.52 -2.03 -21.22
CA SER A 27 4.50 -3.27 -22.01
C SER A 27 3.76 -4.43 -21.32
N ARG A 28 3.11 -4.18 -20.18
CA ARG A 28 2.34 -5.23 -19.47
C ARG A 28 1.21 -5.77 -20.35
N PRO A 29 0.89 -7.07 -20.24
CA PRO A 29 -0.27 -7.64 -20.90
C PRO A 29 -1.58 -7.10 -20.27
N GLU A 30 -2.63 -7.04 -21.08
CA GLU A 30 -3.95 -6.57 -20.65
C GLU A 30 -4.56 -7.47 -19.56
N SER A 31 -4.55 -8.80 -19.78
CA SER A 31 -4.96 -9.81 -18.81
C SER A 31 -3.78 -10.70 -18.41
N VAL A 32 -3.62 -10.89 -17.10
CA VAL A 32 -2.59 -11.75 -16.48
C VAL A 32 -3.26 -12.91 -15.74
N TYR A 33 -4.29 -12.61 -14.97
CA TYR A 33 -4.83 -13.52 -13.95
C TYR A 33 -5.97 -14.36 -14.48
N LEU A 34 -6.93 -13.75 -15.18
CA LEU A 34 -8.16 -14.43 -15.60
C LEU A 34 -7.89 -15.63 -16.51
N ASN A 35 -6.98 -15.48 -17.48
CA ASN A 35 -6.60 -16.57 -18.39
C ASN A 35 -5.93 -17.77 -17.67
N ASN A 36 -5.40 -17.55 -16.47
CA ASN A 36 -4.76 -18.57 -15.63
C ASN A 36 -5.64 -18.93 -14.41
N SER A 37 -6.86 -18.40 -14.34
CA SER A 37 -7.80 -18.67 -13.26
C SER A 37 -8.47 -20.02 -13.44
N ASP A 38 -8.66 -20.72 -12.32
CA ASP A 38 -9.50 -21.92 -12.24
C ASP A 38 -10.91 -21.63 -11.69
N ILE A 39 -11.28 -20.34 -11.54
CA ILE A 39 -12.60 -19.92 -11.10
C ILE A 39 -13.51 -19.70 -12.31
N ASN A 40 -14.68 -20.33 -12.28
CA ASN A 40 -15.76 -19.99 -13.19
C ASN A 40 -16.61 -18.84 -12.63
N PHE A 41 -16.21 -17.60 -12.88
CA PHE A 41 -16.89 -16.40 -12.37
C PHE A 41 -18.37 -16.28 -12.80
N ASN A 42 -18.77 -16.93 -13.90
CA ASN A 42 -20.17 -16.96 -14.34
C ASN A 42 -21.06 -17.78 -13.40
N SER A 43 -20.52 -18.73 -12.64
CA SER A 43 -21.28 -19.62 -11.75
C SER A 43 -21.19 -19.29 -10.27
N ILE A 44 -20.22 -18.47 -9.85
CA ILE A 44 -20.06 -18.15 -8.42
C ILE A 44 -21.15 -17.19 -7.96
N ARG A 45 -21.51 -17.29 -6.69
CA ARG A 45 -22.49 -16.44 -6.01
C ARG A 45 -21.90 -15.13 -5.52
N SER A 46 -20.68 -15.18 -5.01
CA SER A 46 -19.94 -14.08 -4.39
C SER A 46 -18.45 -14.44 -4.36
N ALA A 47 -17.59 -13.52 -3.93
CA ALA A 47 -16.16 -13.75 -3.82
C ALA A 47 -15.59 -13.09 -2.55
N CYS A 48 -14.49 -13.64 -2.05
CA CYS A 48 -13.73 -13.08 -0.94
C CYS A 48 -12.29 -12.80 -1.37
N ALA A 49 -11.80 -11.59 -1.08
CA ALA A 49 -10.42 -11.20 -1.29
C ALA A 49 -9.81 -10.75 0.04
N ILE A 50 -8.59 -11.21 0.31
CA ILE A 50 -7.82 -10.76 1.47
C ILE A 50 -6.46 -10.23 1.02
N ALA A 51 -5.97 -9.21 1.72
CA ALA A 51 -4.60 -8.76 1.64
C ALA A 51 -3.91 -8.88 3.00
N LEU A 52 -2.61 -9.19 2.97
CA LEU A 52 -1.74 -9.12 4.13
C LEU A 52 -0.75 -7.96 3.95
N HIS A 53 -0.79 -7.02 4.87
CA HIS A 53 0.14 -5.92 5.00
C HIS A 53 1.34 -6.35 5.85
N MET A 54 2.57 -6.21 5.36
CA MET A 54 3.79 -6.63 6.06
C MET A 54 4.81 -5.49 6.09
N HIS A 55 5.19 -5.06 7.30
CA HIS A 55 6.04 -3.89 7.45
C HIS A 55 6.94 -3.93 8.70
N GLN A 56 8.21 -3.55 8.49
CA GLN A 56 9.13 -3.16 9.54
C GLN A 56 9.86 -1.88 9.11
N PRO A 57 9.97 -0.87 9.99
CA PRO A 57 10.73 0.34 9.67
C PRO A 57 12.24 0.06 9.76
N LEU A 58 13.02 0.97 9.18
CA LEU A 58 14.44 1.05 9.52
C LEU A 58 14.63 1.99 10.72
N ILE A 59 15.59 1.69 11.57
CA ILE A 59 15.92 2.50 12.76
C ILE A 59 17.45 2.65 12.90
N PRO A 60 17.96 3.82 13.34
CA PRO A 60 19.38 4.05 13.55
C PRO A 60 19.83 3.43 14.89
N ALA A 61 19.68 2.11 15.02
CA ALA A 61 19.93 1.34 16.24
C ALA A 61 21.08 0.31 16.11
N GLY A 62 21.76 0.25 14.96
CA GLY A 62 22.93 -0.60 14.77
C GLY A 62 24.20 -0.05 15.44
N GLY A 63 24.12 0.21 16.75
CA GLY A 63 25.18 0.82 17.57
C GLY A 63 24.61 1.58 18.77
N SER A 64 25.48 1.97 19.72
CA SER A 64 25.05 2.61 20.97
C SER A 64 24.86 4.13 20.90
N ASP A 65 25.35 4.79 19.86
CA ASP A 65 25.27 6.24 19.67
C ASP A 65 24.36 6.55 18.49
N LEU A 66 23.24 7.23 18.76
CA LEU A 66 22.23 7.60 17.76
C LEU A 66 22.83 8.31 16.54
N HIS A 67 23.86 9.14 16.72
CA HIS A 67 24.42 9.93 15.61
C HIS A 67 25.30 9.12 14.66
N THR A 68 25.79 7.96 15.09
CA THR A 68 26.74 7.14 14.33
C THR A 68 26.26 5.71 14.10
N ALA A 69 25.21 5.27 14.79
CA ALA A 69 24.61 3.95 14.67
C ALA A 69 24.17 3.65 13.23
N ALA A 70 24.42 2.43 12.78
CA ALA A 70 23.98 1.98 11.47
C ALA A 70 22.45 1.95 11.39
N LEU A 71 21.92 2.24 10.20
CA LEU A 71 20.49 2.12 9.91
C LEU A 71 20.18 0.64 9.64
N ILE A 72 19.45 0.00 10.55
CA ILE A 72 19.10 -1.43 10.51
C ILE A 72 17.59 -1.62 10.49
N GLY A 73 17.09 -2.78 10.09
CA GLY A 73 15.68 -3.12 10.25
C GLY A 73 15.29 -3.22 11.73
N ASN A 74 14.11 -2.72 12.10
CA ASN A 74 13.59 -2.86 13.47
C ASN A 74 13.50 -4.33 13.90
N LEU A 75 13.17 -5.25 12.98
CA LEU A 75 13.18 -6.68 13.26
C LEU A 75 14.56 -7.20 13.71
N GLN A 76 15.65 -6.62 13.20
CA GLN A 76 17.00 -6.97 13.64
C GLN A 76 17.22 -6.56 15.09
N ASP A 77 16.89 -5.31 15.44
CA ASP A 77 16.99 -4.81 16.81
C ASP A 77 16.16 -5.66 17.79
N MET A 78 14.93 -6.02 17.38
CA MET A 78 14.08 -6.92 18.17
C MET A 78 14.72 -8.31 18.35
N MET A 79 15.35 -8.85 17.30
CA MET A 79 16.00 -10.17 17.35
C MET A 79 17.22 -10.18 18.28
N GLU A 80 17.99 -9.08 18.29
CA GLU A 80 19.18 -8.88 19.13
C GLU A 80 18.82 -8.60 20.59
N HIS A 81 17.62 -8.06 20.86
CA HIS A 81 17.16 -7.64 22.18
C HIS A 81 15.81 -8.28 22.59
N GLN A 82 15.68 -9.60 22.44
CA GLN A 82 14.43 -10.33 22.70
C GLN A 82 13.92 -10.26 24.15
N ASP A 83 14.76 -9.86 25.10
CA ASP A 83 14.41 -9.67 26.51
C ASP A 83 13.67 -8.35 26.80
N ILE A 84 13.58 -7.45 25.81
CA ILE A 84 12.93 -6.14 25.96
C ILE A 84 11.49 -6.19 25.43
N GLY A 85 10.52 -5.98 26.31
CA GLY A 85 9.10 -5.83 25.93
C GLY A 85 8.60 -6.97 25.03
N ASP A 86 8.00 -6.60 23.90
CA ASP A 86 7.44 -7.54 22.92
C ASP A 86 8.45 -8.06 21.88
N ASN A 87 9.74 -7.77 22.06
CA ASN A 87 10.81 -8.20 21.13
C ASN A 87 10.95 -9.72 21.03
N HIS A 88 10.51 -10.46 22.06
CA HIS A 88 10.42 -11.92 22.03
C HIS A 88 9.57 -12.47 20.88
N ASN A 89 8.72 -11.64 20.23
CA ASN A 89 7.96 -12.01 19.04
C ASN A 89 8.77 -11.96 17.73
N ALA A 90 10.01 -11.45 17.71
CA ALA A 90 10.80 -11.30 16.48
C ALA A 90 10.93 -12.59 15.65
N PRO A 91 11.16 -13.79 16.23
CA PRO A 91 11.17 -15.04 15.45
C PRO A 91 9.81 -15.34 14.81
N VAL A 92 8.71 -14.99 15.47
CA VAL A 92 7.35 -15.19 14.95
C VAL A 92 7.05 -14.20 13.83
N PHE A 93 7.48 -12.94 13.96
CA PHE A 93 7.38 -11.94 12.89
C PHE A 93 8.14 -12.39 11.64
N LEU A 94 9.38 -12.86 11.80
CA LEU A 94 10.15 -13.43 10.70
C LEU A 94 9.39 -14.57 9.99
N TRP A 95 8.75 -15.46 10.75
CA TRP A 95 7.92 -16.51 10.16
C TRP A 95 6.65 -15.94 9.49
N CYS A 96 6.02 -14.90 10.04
CA CYS A 96 4.87 -14.24 9.40
C CYS A 96 5.24 -13.70 8.00
N TYR A 97 6.45 -13.17 7.83
CA TYR A 97 6.94 -12.70 6.52
C TYR A 97 7.25 -13.83 5.54
N ARG A 98 7.49 -15.05 6.05
CA ARG A 98 7.77 -16.26 5.26
C ARG A 98 6.52 -17.06 4.91
N ARG A 99 5.56 -17.17 5.84
CA ARG A 99 4.56 -18.25 5.90
C ARG A 99 3.75 -18.45 4.63
N MET A 100 3.46 -17.40 3.86
CA MET A 100 2.69 -17.56 2.63
C MET A 100 3.48 -18.31 1.55
N ALA A 101 4.81 -18.24 1.57
CA ALA A 101 5.68 -19.05 0.72
C ALA A 101 5.71 -20.55 1.11
N GLU A 102 5.24 -20.90 2.31
CA GLU A 102 5.07 -22.29 2.76
C GLU A 102 3.63 -22.78 2.50
N ILE A 103 2.65 -21.99 2.93
CA ILE A 103 1.23 -22.34 2.91
C ILE A 103 0.69 -22.46 1.48
N ILE A 104 1.07 -21.54 0.58
CA ILE A 104 0.52 -21.51 -0.78
C ILE A 104 0.99 -22.74 -1.58
N PRO A 105 2.29 -23.08 -1.64
CA PRO A 105 2.72 -24.30 -2.30
C PRO A 105 2.10 -25.56 -1.71
N GLN A 106 1.94 -25.64 -0.39
CA GLN A 106 1.27 -26.77 0.26
C GLN A 106 -0.16 -26.93 -0.26
N LEU A 107 -0.98 -25.88 -0.17
CA LEU A 107 -2.38 -25.91 -0.59
C LEU A 107 -2.52 -26.23 -2.09
N VAL A 108 -1.66 -25.67 -2.94
CA VAL A 108 -1.66 -25.98 -4.37
C VAL A 108 -1.33 -27.45 -4.64
N GLN A 109 -0.36 -28.04 -3.92
CA GLN A 109 -0.04 -29.46 -4.03
C GLN A 109 -1.20 -30.38 -3.57
N GLU A 110 -2.00 -29.91 -2.61
CA GLU A 110 -3.22 -30.57 -2.14
C GLU A 110 -4.42 -30.39 -3.10
N GLY A 111 -4.20 -29.76 -4.27
CA GLY A 111 -5.25 -29.50 -5.27
C GLY A 111 -6.20 -28.37 -4.88
N LYS A 112 -5.79 -27.49 -3.96
CA LYS A 112 -6.56 -26.32 -3.53
C LYS A 112 -6.20 -25.10 -4.35
N SER A 113 -7.09 -24.11 -4.29
CA SER A 113 -6.97 -22.89 -5.06
C SER A 113 -6.99 -21.64 -4.19
N PRO A 114 -5.95 -21.44 -3.35
CA PRO A 114 -5.88 -20.30 -2.45
C PRO A 114 -5.65 -19.00 -3.21
N ARG A 115 -6.17 -17.87 -2.70
CA ARG A 115 -5.79 -16.52 -3.14
C ARG A 115 -5.41 -15.66 -1.95
N VAL A 116 -4.39 -14.84 -2.12
CA VAL A 116 -3.99 -13.81 -1.17
C VAL A 116 -3.27 -12.69 -1.91
N MET A 117 -3.59 -11.47 -1.53
CA MET A 117 -2.83 -10.29 -1.94
C MET A 117 -1.74 -10.00 -0.91
N LEU A 118 -0.54 -9.63 -1.37
CA LEU A 118 0.61 -9.38 -0.50
C LEU A 118 1.11 -7.96 -0.69
N GLU A 119 1.23 -7.22 0.41
CA GLU A 119 1.85 -5.90 0.45
C GLU A 119 3.04 -5.96 1.39
N TYR A 120 4.26 -5.80 0.85
CA TYR A 120 5.48 -5.74 1.64
C TYR A 120 6.16 -4.40 1.39
N SER A 121 6.43 -3.67 2.48
CA SER A 121 7.21 -2.42 2.40
C SER A 121 8.64 -2.68 1.89
N GLY A 122 9.22 -1.67 1.24
CA GLY A 122 10.60 -1.75 0.76
C GLY A 122 11.63 -1.84 1.90
N THR A 123 11.36 -1.20 3.04
CA THR A 123 12.19 -1.29 4.25
C THR A 123 12.18 -2.69 4.85
N LEU A 124 11.06 -3.41 4.82
CA LEU A 124 11.02 -4.81 5.25
C LEU A 124 11.90 -5.69 4.36
N PHE A 125 11.78 -5.58 3.03
CA PHE A 125 12.65 -6.33 2.12
C PHE A 125 14.12 -6.04 2.37
N HIS A 126 14.46 -4.76 2.55
CA HIS A 126 15.83 -4.36 2.85
C HIS A 126 16.32 -4.92 4.19
N GLY A 127 15.49 -4.83 5.24
CA GLY A 127 15.81 -5.34 6.57
C GLY A 127 16.03 -6.85 6.58
N LEU A 128 15.19 -7.63 5.89
CA LEU A 128 15.38 -9.08 5.75
C LEU A 128 16.73 -9.41 5.09
N TRP A 129 17.12 -8.66 4.06
CA TRP A 129 18.42 -8.85 3.42
C TRP A 129 19.58 -8.47 4.35
N GLN A 130 19.50 -7.34 5.06
CA GLN A 130 20.52 -6.91 6.02
C GLN A 130 20.74 -7.96 7.13
N MET A 131 19.65 -8.57 7.59
CA MET A 131 19.67 -9.63 8.59
C MET A 131 20.23 -10.97 8.09
N GLY A 132 20.48 -11.12 6.78
CA GLY A 132 20.91 -12.40 6.21
C GLY A 132 19.77 -13.39 5.95
N HIS A 133 18.51 -12.94 5.91
CA HIS A 133 17.32 -13.74 5.59
C HIS A 133 17.00 -13.77 4.09
N GLN A 134 18.03 -13.88 3.25
CA GLN A 134 17.83 -14.08 1.81
C GLN A 134 17.08 -15.39 1.49
N ASP A 135 17.09 -16.36 2.41
CA ASP A 135 16.29 -17.57 2.29
C ASP A 135 14.78 -17.27 2.24
N VAL A 136 14.29 -16.33 3.06
CA VAL A 136 12.90 -15.85 3.00
C VAL A 136 12.60 -15.19 1.65
N ILE A 137 13.52 -14.35 1.17
CA ILE A 137 13.36 -13.64 -0.12
C ILE A 137 13.30 -14.64 -1.28
N GLU A 138 14.14 -15.69 -1.28
CA GLU A 138 14.14 -16.73 -2.32
C GLU A 138 12.85 -17.59 -2.27
N GLU A 139 12.31 -17.87 -1.09
CA GLU A 139 11.01 -18.54 -0.94
C GLU A 139 9.86 -17.66 -1.47
N LEU A 140 9.86 -16.36 -1.17
CA LEU A 140 8.90 -15.40 -1.73
C LEU A 140 9.04 -15.29 -3.25
N LYS A 141 10.27 -15.31 -3.77
CA LYS A 141 10.55 -15.29 -5.21
C LYS A 141 9.96 -16.50 -5.92
N LYS A 142 10.00 -17.68 -5.29
CA LYS A 142 9.36 -18.90 -5.81
C LYS A 142 7.85 -18.69 -6.03
N ILE A 143 7.11 -18.23 -5.02
CA ILE A 143 5.65 -18.02 -5.19
C ILE A 143 5.32 -16.84 -6.13
N THR A 144 6.25 -15.92 -6.32
CA THR A 144 6.08 -14.73 -7.17
C THR A 144 6.32 -15.03 -8.65
N CYS A 145 7.25 -15.94 -8.95
CA CYS A 145 7.75 -16.15 -10.31
C CYS A 145 7.30 -17.49 -10.92
N ASP A 146 7.09 -18.52 -10.09
CA ASP A 146 6.72 -19.85 -10.61
C ASP A 146 5.28 -19.85 -11.14
N PRO A 147 5.04 -20.29 -12.40
CA PRO A 147 3.70 -20.43 -12.97
C PRO A 147 2.72 -21.29 -12.18
N ALA A 148 3.21 -22.20 -11.34
CA ALA A 148 2.34 -22.98 -10.46
C ALA A 148 1.71 -22.15 -9.33
N TYR A 149 2.31 -21.00 -8.98
CA TYR A 149 1.94 -20.24 -7.78
C TYR A 149 1.54 -18.79 -8.07
N TYR A 150 2.14 -18.11 -9.05
CA TYR A 150 1.84 -16.68 -9.26
C TYR A 150 0.34 -16.39 -9.52
N PRO A 151 -0.47 -17.25 -10.16
CA PRO A 151 -1.90 -16.97 -10.31
C PRO A 151 -2.65 -16.91 -8.97
N LYS A 152 -2.07 -17.49 -7.91
CA LYS A 152 -2.63 -17.54 -6.55
C LYS A 152 -2.25 -16.31 -5.71
N ILE A 153 -1.31 -15.49 -6.19
CA ILE A 153 -0.74 -14.36 -5.46
C ILE A 153 -0.83 -13.09 -6.29
N GLU A 154 -1.35 -12.03 -5.67
CA GLU A 154 -1.28 -10.70 -6.25
C GLU A 154 -0.46 -9.78 -5.35
N TRP A 155 0.66 -9.31 -5.87
CA TRP A 155 1.48 -8.31 -5.17
C TRP A 155 0.86 -6.93 -5.36
N LEU A 156 0.74 -6.19 -4.26
CA LEU A 156 0.30 -4.80 -4.25
C LEU A 156 1.53 -3.88 -4.14
N GLY A 157 1.53 -2.81 -4.93
CA GLY A 157 2.47 -1.73 -4.72
C GLY A 157 2.23 -1.04 -3.39
N ALA A 158 3.29 -0.50 -2.81
CA ALA A 158 3.25 0.26 -1.58
C ALA A 158 4.31 1.37 -1.60
N PRO A 159 4.23 2.37 -0.72
CA PRO A 159 5.32 3.30 -0.50
C PRO A 159 6.55 2.55 0.04
N TRP A 160 7.74 2.73 -0.56
CA TRP A 160 8.95 1.98 -0.18
C TRP A 160 9.27 2.06 1.34
N GLY A 161 9.09 3.23 1.95
CA GLY A 161 9.38 3.48 3.36
C GLY A 161 8.16 3.45 4.28
N HIS A 162 7.01 2.98 3.79
CA HIS A 162 5.73 3.03 4.53
C HIS A 162 5.29 4.46 4.89
N ALA A 163 5.37 5.36 3.88
CA ALA A 163 4.98 6.75 4.02
C ALA A 163 3.47 6.94 3.86
N VAL A 164 2.88 7.73 4.76
CA VAL A 164 1.44 8.02 4.79
C VAL A 164 1.15 9.20 3.87
N ALA A 165 0.38 8.97 2.81
CA ALA A 165 0.16 9.95 1.74
C ALA A 165 -0.36 11.32 2.23
N PRO A 166 -1.34 11.41 3.16
CA PRO A 166 -1.80 12.71 3.67
C PRO A 166 -0.74 13.57 4.36
N SER A 167 0.33 12.99 4.91
CA SER A 167 1.36 13.70 5.68
C SER A 167 2.75 13.65 5.06
N THR A 168 2.85 13.20 3.82
CA THR A 168 4.11 13.13 3.06
C THR A 168 4.05 14.16 1.93
N PRO A 169 5.10 14.99 1.71
CA PRO A 169 5.15 15.88 0.57
C PRO A 169 4.92 15.13 -0.76
N VAL A 170 4.06 15.68 -1.62
CA VAL A 170 3.57 14.98 -2.83
C VAL A 170 4.70 14.52 -3.75
N GLN A 171 5.77 15.32 -3.87
CA GLN A 171 6.94 14.98 -4.67
C GLN A 171 7.70 13.78 -4.12
N ASP A 172 7.79 13.64 -2.79
CA ASP A 172 8.49 12.55 -2.14
C ASP A 172 7.65 11.27 -2.13
N PHE A 173 6.33 11.41 -2.00
CA PHE A 173 5.43 10.26 -2.14
C PHE A 173 5.60 9.59 -3.51
N ARG A 174 5.76 10.37 -4.59
CA ARG A 174 6.09 9.84 -5.91
C ARG A 174 7.44 9.09 -5.94
N LEU A 175 8.43 9.57 -5.21
CA LEU A 175 9.72 8.88 -5.08
C LEU A 175 9.56 7.54 -4.35
N HIS A 176 8.77 7.48 -3.28
CA HIS A 176 8.45 6.24 -2.58
C HIS A 176 7.84 5.17 -3.49
N VAL A 177 6.85 5.57 -4.30
CA VAL A 177 6.17 4.66 -5.24
C VAL A 177 7.15 4.11 -6.27
N LYS A 178 7.97 4.98 -6.87
CA LYS A 178 8.98 4.56 -7.86
C LYS A 178 10.07 3.69 -7.24
N ALA A 179 10.54 4.02 -6.04
CA ALA A 179 11.55 3.26 -5.31
C ALA A 179 11.09 1.83 -5.01
N TRP A 180 9.81 1.67 -4.68
CA TRP A 180 9.23 0.34 -4.48
C TRP A 180 9.25 -0.49 -5.78
N GLN A 181 8.86 0.10 -6.92
CA GLN A 181 8.89 -0.60 -8.21
C GLN A 181 10.31 -1.04 -8.61
N HIS A 182 11.31 -0.19 -8.40
CA HIS A 182 12.71 -0.53 -8.65
C HIS A 182 13.17 -1.69 -7.77
N HIS A 183 12.93 -1.59 -6.45
CA HIS A 183 13.37 -2.60 -5.51
C HIS A 183 12.67 -3.94 -5.74
N PHE A 184 11.36 -3.92 -5.99
CA PHE A 184 10.57 -5.10 -6.33
C PHE A 184 11.07 -5.77 -7.62
N ALA A 185 11.32 -5.00 -8.68
CA ALA A 185 11.86 -5.54 -9.92
C ALA A 185 13.27 -6.12 -9.75
N ALA A 186 14.09 -5.55 -8.87
CA ALA A 186 15.42 -6.09 -8.58
C ALA A 186 15.36 -7.41 -7.81
N LEU A 187 14.39 -7.57 -6.90
CA LEU A 187 14.15 -8.80 -6.14
C LEU A 187 13.54 -9.92 -7.00
N PHE A 188 12.46 -9.61 -7.71
CA PHE A 188 11.58 -10.61 -8.34
C PHE A 188 11.57 -10.56 -9.88
N GLY A 189 12.21 -9.57 -10.48
CA GLY A 189 12.29 -9.41 -11.93
C GLY A 189 11.19 -8.53 -12.54
N LEU A 190 11.46 -8.03 -13.74
CA LEU A 190 10.58 -7.12 -14.49
C LEU A 190 9.23 -7.78 -14.85
N GLU A 191 9.23 -9.08 -15.14
CA GLU A 191 7.99 -9.81 -15.46
C GLU A 191 7.05 -9.88 -14.25
N ALA A 192 7.59 -10.06 -13.04
CA ALA A 192 6.81 -9.99 -11.82
C ALA A 192 6.24 -8.58 -11.60
N LEU A 193 7.04 -7.53 -11.85
CA LEU A 193 6.58 -6.15 -11.73
C LEU A 193 5.41 -5.84 -12.69
N GLN A 194 5.39 -6.41 -13.90
CA GLN A 194 4.28 -6.23 -14.85
C GLN A 194 2.93 -6.72 -14.30
N ARG A 195 2.94 -7.66 -13.37
CA ARG A 195 1.73 -8.20 -12.73
C ARG A 195 1.21 -7.33 -11.59
N VAL A 196 2.01 -6.40 -11.08
CA VAL A 196 1.60 -5.46 -10.02
C VAL A 196 0.68 -4.39 -10.61
N LYS A 197 -0.62 -4.56 -10.37
CA LYS A 197 -1.69 -3.68 -10.85
C LYS A 197 -2.36 -2.89 -9.72
N GLY A 198 -2.42 -3.45 -8.52
CA GLY A 198 -3.00 -2.81 -7.34
C GLY A 198 -2.00 -2.01 -6.51
N PHE A 199 -2.52 -1.03 -5.78
CA PHE A 199 -1.77 -0.27 -4.78
C PHE A 199 -2.45 -0.32 -3.42
N SER A 200 -1.67 -0.55 -2.37
CA SER A 200 -2.10 -0.49 -0.97
C SER A 200 -1.50 0.76 -0.31
N PRO A 201 -2.33 1.73 0.12
CA PRO A 201 -1.84 2.89 0.85
C PRO A 201 -1.37 2.47 2.26
N SER A 202 -0.21 2.99 2.70
CA SER A 202 0.21 2.84 4.10
C SER A 202 -0.86 3.37 5.05
N GLU A 203 -1.15 2.61 6.10
CA GLU A 203 -2.20 2.89 7.08
C GLU A 203 -3.62 2.98 6.46
N MET A 204 -3.77 2.45 5.24
CA MET A 204 -4.96 2.60 4.42
C MET A 204 -5.41 4.07 4.29
N ALA A 205 -4.42 4.98 4.27
CA ALA A 205 -4.64 6.41 4.36
C ALA A 205 -4.93 7.03 3.00
N LEU A 206 -6.11 7.63 2.86
CA LEU A 206 -6.51 8.39 1.67
C LEU A 206 -6.48 9.90 1.96
N PRO A 207 -5.70 10.71 1.21
CA PRO A 207 -5.75 12.16 1.34
C PRO A 207 -7.14 12.69 0.96
N ASN A 208 -7.66 13.61 1.76
CA ASN A 208 -8.94 14.25 1.49
C ASN A 208 -8.82 15.73 1.10
N HIS A 209 -7.65 16.35 1.28
CA HIS A 209 -7.33 17.64 0.67
C HIS A 209 -7.37 17.51 -0.87
N PRO A 210 -8.16 18.31 -1.61
CA PRO A 210 -8.34 18.11 -3.04
C PRO A 210 -7.07 18.07 -3.88
N ASP A 211 -6.14 19.01 -3.66
CA ASP A 211 -4.88 19.06 -4.41
C ASP A 211 -3.97 17.86 -4.10
N VAL A 212 -3.95 17.41 -2.84
CA VAL A 212 -3.12 16.27 -2.41
C VAL A 212 -3.71 14.96 -2.92
N ALA A 213 -5.03 14.81 -2.86
CA ALA A 213 -5.75 13.65 -3.38
C ALA A 213 -5.54 13.50 -4.89
N TYR A 214 -5.61 14.62 -5.63
CA TYR A 214 -5.29 14.65 -7.05
C TYR A 214 -3.86 14.18 -7.33
N GLU A 215 -2.86 14.76 -6.68
CA GLU A 215 -1.46 14.38 -6.91
C GLU A 215 -1.15 12.93 -6.48
N TYR A 216 -1.81 12.46 -5.42
CA TYR A 216 -1.74 11.07 -4.98
C TYR A 216 -2.25 10.12 -6.07
N VAL A 217 -3.50 10.29 -6.53
CA VAL A 217 -4.09 9.42 -7.57
C VAL A 217 -3.33 9.57 -8.88
N LYS A 218 -2.92 10.79 -9.25
CA LYS A 218 -2.10 11.05 -10.44
C LYS A 218 -0.78 10.29 -10.37
N THR A 219 -0.12 10.27 -9.22
CA THR A 219 1.11 9.50 -9.02
C THR A 219 0.88 8.01 -9.22
N LEU A 220 -0.21 7.44 -8.72
CA LEU A 220 -0.54 6.03 -8.93
C LEU A 220 -0.77 5.72 -10.42
N VAL A 221 -1.57 6.54 -11.10
CA VAL A 221 -1.88 6.37 -12.53
C VAL A 221 -0.62 6.54 -13.39
N ASP A 222 0.18 7.59 -13.15
CA ASP A 222 1.43 7.83 -13.89
C ASP A 222 2.44 6.68 -13.69
N CYS A 223 2.44 6.03 -12.52
CA CYS A 223 3.26 4.86 -12.22
C CYS A 223 2.62 3.53 -12.69
N GLY A 224 1.47 3.59 -13.38
CA GLY A 224 0.82 2.45 -14.03
C GLY A 224 0.03 1.52 -13.11
N TYR A 225 -0.32 1.95 -11.90
CA TYR A 225 -1.31 1.25 -11.08
C TYR A 225 -2.70 1.43 -11.69
N GLN A 226 -3.51 0.38 -11.66
CA GLN A 226 -4.85 0.32 -12.27
C GLN A 226 -5.96 0.44 -11.22
N TRP A 227 -5.69 0.01 -9.99
CA TRP A 227 -6.64 0.08 -8.90
C TRP A 227 -5.93 0.34 -7.56
N VAL A 228 -6.66 0.88 -6.60
CA VAL A 228 -6.18 1.18 -5.25
C VAL A 228 -7.15 0.60 -4.22
N LEU A 229 -6.60 0.02 -3.14
CA LEU A 229 -7.41 -0.41 -2.00
C LEU A 229 -7.69 0.79 -1.09
N ILE A 230 -8.94 1.06 -0.77
CA ILE A 230 -9.34 2.17 0.11
C ILE A 230 -10.42 1.73 1.09
N GLN A 231 -10.65 2.52 2.13
CA GLN A 231 -11.63 2.16 3.15
C GLN A 231 -12.96 2.81 2.89
N GLU A 232 -14.02 2.07 3.19
CA GLU A 232 -15.40 2.53 3.04
C GLU A 232 -15.64 3.91 3.68
N HIS A 233 -15.11 4.16 4.88
CA HIS A 233 -15.29 5.44 5.60
C HIS A 233 -14.34 6.56 5.17
N THR A 234 -13.44 6.31 4.22
CA THR A 234 -12.51 7.34 3.71
C THR A 234 -13.01 8.01 2.44
N VAL A 235 -14.13 7.55 1.91
CA VAL A 235 -14.78 8.07 0.72
C VAL A 235 -16.25 8.34 0.94
N GLU A 236 -16.82 9.14 0.06
CA GLU A 236 -18.23 9.49 0.04
C GLU A 236 -18.75 9.53 -1.39
N HIS A 237 -20.07 9.40 -1.53
CA HIS A 237 -20.77 9.66 -2.79
C HIS A 237 -20.76 11.17 -3.09
N PRO A 238 -20.34 11.62 -4.28
CA PRO A 238 -20.19 13.05 -4.59
C PRO A 238 -21.46 13.89 -4.36
N ASP A 239 -22.62 13.37 -4.78
CA ASP A 239 -23.88 14.12 -4.69
C ASP A 239 -24.48 14.19 -3.27
N SER A 240 -24.34 13.12 -2.48
CA SER A 240 -25.01 12.99 -1.17
C SER A 240 -24.09 13.23 0.01
N GLY A 241 -22.79 12.95 -0.13
CA GLY A 241 -21.80 13.00 0.95
C GLY A 241 -21.91 11.83 1.92
N HIS A 242 -22.72 10.82 1.60
CA HIS A 242 -22.85 9.60 2.41
C HIS A 242 -21.84 8.54 1.99
N SER A 243 -21.65 7.52 2.84
CA SER A 243 -20.84 6.34 2.54
C SER A 243 -21.34 5.62 1.26
N PRO A 244 -20.47 4.87 0.57
CA PRO A 244 -20.86 4.11 -0.62
C PRO A 244 -21.99 3.11 -0.34
N GLU A 245 -23.03 3.09 -1.19
CA GLU A 245 -24.20 2.22 -1.00
C GLU A 245 -23.93 0.75 -1.35
N GLN A 246 -22.97 0.49 -2.24
CA GLN A 246 -22.66 -0.85 -2.77
C GLN A 246 -21.17 -1.20 -2.55
N PRO A 247 -20.68 -1.28 -1.29
CA PRO A 247 -19.25 -1.40 -0.99
C PRO A 247 -18.62 -2.70 -1.53
N HIS A 248 -19.40 -3.70 -1.89
CA HIS A 248 -18.91 -4.95 -2.51
C HIS A 248 -18.76 -4.89 -4.03
N LEU A 249 -18.72 -3.69 -4.60
CA LEU A 249 -18.39 -3.42 -6.00
C LEU A 249 -17.13 -2.55 -6.11
N PRO A 250 -16.33 -2.71 -7.18
CA PRO A 250 -15.35 -1.71 -7.54
C PRO A 250 -16.03 -0.37 -7.81
N HIS A 251 -15.42 0.71 -7.35
CA HIS A 251 -15.86 2.08 -7.61
C HIS A 251 -14.83 2.79 -8.49
N ARG A 252 -15.21 3.94 -9.03
CA ARG A 252 -14.28 4.89 -9.63
C ARG A 252 -14.02 6.01 -8.63
N LEU A 253 -12.83 6.03 -8.05
CA LEU A 253 -12.37 7.16 -7.23
C LEU A 253 -12.00 8.31 -8.16
N VAL A 254 -12.70 9.44 -8.03
CA VAL A 254 -12.45 10.65 -8.81
C VAL A 254 -11.88 11.73 -7.87
N CYS A 255 -10.73 12.30 -8.24
CA CYS A 255 -10.09 13.38 -7.52
C CYS A 255 -9.91 14.59 -8.43
N THR A 256 -10.45 15.74 -8.00
CA THR A 256 -10.38 17.00 -8.72
C THR A 256 -9.59 18.01 -7.90
N ASN A 257 -8.60 18.67 -8.51
CA ASN A 257 -7.79 19.69 -7.84
C ASN A 257 -8.45 21.09 -7.90
N SER A 258 -7.85 22.06 -7.22
CA SER A 258 -8.28 23.46 -7.18
C SER A 258 -8.21 24.17 -8.54
N ASN A 259 -7.40 23.68 -9.48
CA ASN A 259 -7.33 24.21 -10.85
C ASN A 259 -8.43 23.64 -11.77
N GLY A 260 -9.15 22.61 -11.31
CA GLY A 260 -10.20 21.93 -12.07
C GLY A 260 -9.74 20.75 -12.92
N ASP A 261 -8.49 20.31 -12.77
CA ASP A 261 -8.05 19.06 -13.37
C ASP A 261 -8.58 17.87 -12.56
N SER A 262 -8.98 16.82 -13.26
CA SER A 262 -9.46 15.58 -12.64
C SER A 262 -8.63 14.38 -13.07
N VAL A 263 -8.45 13.45 -12.14
CA VAL A 263 -7.88 12.12 -12.40
C VAL A 263 -8.73 11.08 -11.68
N SER A 264 -8.77 9.87 -12.21
CA SER A 264 -9.51 8.77 -11.58
C SER A 264 -8.76 7.45 -11.62
N ILE A 265 -9.05 6.61 -10.64
CA ILE A 265 -8.54 5.23 -10.54
C ILE A 265 -9.66 4.32 -10.02
N ILE A 266 -9.58 3.02 -10.31
CA ILE A 266 -10.52 2.05 -9.74
C ILE A 266 -10.23 1.92 -8.24
N ALA A 267 -11.26 2.00 -7.42
CA ALA A 267 -11.19 1.79 -5.99
C ALA A 267 -11.83 0.44 -5.63
N ILE A 268 -11.04 -0.43 -4.99
CA ILE A 268 -11.57 -1.60 -4.30
C ILE A 268 -11.83 -1.19 -2.85
N ILE A 269 -13.09 -1.31 -2.42
CA ILE A 269 -13.49 -0.89 -1.07
C ILE A 269 -13.21 -2.03 -0.09
N LYS A 270 -12.32 -1.76 0.85
CA LYS A 270 -12.22 -2.51 2.10
C LYS A 270 -13.44 -2.18 2.95
N THR A 271 -14.30 -3.17 3.18
CA THR A 271 -15.54 -3.00 3.94
C THR A 271 -15.27 -2.81 5.44
N GLN A 272 -16.25 -2.30 6.17
CA GLN A 272 -16.11 -2.04 7.60
C GLN A 272 -15.69 -3.29 8.41
N GLY A 273 -14.84 -3.04 9.41
CA GLY A 273 -14.21 -4.07 10.22
C GLY A 273 -12.76 -3.71 10.50
N SER A 274 -12.49 -3.11 11.67
CA SER A 274 -11.18 -2.52 12.00
C SER A 274 -10.42 -3.33 13.06
N ASP A 275 -10.41 -4.66 12.93
CA ASP A 275 -9.61 -5.48 13.82
C ASP A 275 -8.81 -6.47 12.98
N THR A 276 -7.49 -6.52 13.20
CA THR A 276 -6.60 -7.60 12.72
C THR A 276 -7.23 -8.98 12.91
N LYS A 277 -8.08 -9.14 13.94
CA LYS A 277 -8.88 -10.34 14.21
C LYS A 277 -9.79 -10.79 13.07
N LEU A 278 -10.28 -9.89 12.22
CA LEU A 278 -11.24 -10.25 11.17
C LEU A 278 -10.58 -11.05 10.04
N VAL A 279 -9.43 -10.60 9.55
CA VAL A 279 -8.65 -11.35 8.56
C VAL A 279 -8.07 -12.60 9.20
N ALA A 280 -7.61 -12.54 10.45
CA ALA A 280 -7.11 -13.71 11.17
C ALA A 280 -8.14 -14.84 11.24
N GLN A 281 -9.41 -14.49 11.42
CA GLN A 281 -10.51 -15.45 11.49
C GLN A 281 -11.21 -15.69 10.15
N MET A 282 -10.68 -15.11 9.05
CA MET A 282 -11.29 -15.16 7.72
C MET A 282 -12.78 -14.74 7.72
N GLN A 283 -13.17 -13.82 8.61
CA GLN A 283 -14.51 -13.22 8.64
C GLN A 283 -15.00 -12.68 7.27
N PRO A 284 -14.16 -12.05 6.40
CA PRO A 284 -14.61 -11.64 5.06
C PRO A 284 -15.12 -12.80 4.19
N TYR A 285 -14.60 -14.02 4.39
CA TYR A 285 -15.11 -15.19 3.67
C TYR A 285 -16.54 -15.53 4.10
N TYR A 286 -16.81 -15.53 5.41
CA TYR A 286 -18.14 -15.83 5.94
C TYR A 286 -19.16 -14.72 5.60
N GLU A 287 -18.71 -13.46 5.53
CA GLU A 287 -19.51 -12.36 5.00
C GLU A 287 -19.86 -12.61 3.53
N ALA A 288 -18.89 -12.96 2.69
CA ALA A 288 -19.11 -13.27 1.28
C ALA A 288 -20.11 -14.42 1.09
N GLN A 289 -20.07 -15.45 1.94
CA GLN A 289 -21.04 -16.57 1.88
C GLN A 289 -22.50 -16.14 2.10
N GLY A 290 -22.72 -15.03 2.79
CA GLY A 290 -24.04 -14.44 3.03
C GLY A 290 -24.58 -13.62 1.85
N LEU A 291 -23.74 -13.30 0.86
CA LEU A 291 -24.10 -12.46 -0.27
C LEU A 291 -24.64 -13.28 -1.45
N GLN A 292 -25.25 -12.57 -2.41
CA GLN A 292 -25.77 -13.12 -3.65
C GLN A 292 -25.35 -12.26 -4.83
N ARG A 293 -25.39 -12.82 -6.04
CA ARG A 293 -25.18 -12.04 -7.26
C ARG A 293 -26.17 -10.87 -7.31
N GLN A 294 -25.72 -9.75 -7.85
CA GLN A 294 -26.52 -8.54 -8.02
C GLN A 294 -26.52 -8.11 -9.48
N ASP A 295 -27.59 -7.45 -9.91
CA ASP A 295 -27.68 -6.84 -11.23
C ASP A 295 -26.89 -5.52 -11.22
N PHE A 296 -25.93 -5.41 -12.12
CA PHE A 296 -25.06 -4.24 -12.27
C PHE A 296 -24.70 -4.05 -13.74
N ALA A 297 -24.88 -2.84 -14.26
CA ALA A 297 -24.61 -2.49 -15.67
C ALA A 297 -25.27 -3.46 -16.69
N GLY A 298 -26.42 -4.07 -16.36
CA GLY A 298 -27.11 -5.03 -17.23
C GLY A 298 -26.59 -6.47 -17.14
N HIS A 299 -25.62 -6.74 -16.25
CA HIS A 299 -25.06 -8.06 -16.00
C HIS A 299 -25.38 -8.51 -14.57
N SER A 300 -25.64 -9.80 -14.38
CA SER A 300 -25.61 -10.39 -13.04
C SER A 300 -24.16 -10.64 -12.66
N ILE A 301 -23.64 -10.03 -11.60
CA ILE A 301 -22.24 -10.19 -11.16
C ILE A 301 -22.14 -10.63 -9.69
N PRO A 302 -21.10 -11.40 -9.31
CA PRO A 302 -20.90 -11.79 -7.92
C PRO A 302 -20.25 -10.62 -7.14
N PRO A 303 -20.79 -10.19 -5.99
CA PRO A 303 -20.13 -9.19 -5.15
C PRO A 303 -18.78 -9.71 -4.62
N ILE A 304 -17.85 -8.78 -4.38
CA ILE A 304 -16.54 -9.07 -3.79
C ILE A 304 -16.42 -8.45 -2.40
N VAL A 305 -16.21 -9.28 -1.37
CA VAL A 305 -15.86 -8.81 -0.02
C VAL A 305 -14.35 -8.73 0.07
N THR A 306 -13.81 -7.54 0.37
CA THR A 306 -12.37 -7.32 0.44
C THR A 306 -11.96 -6.83 1.83
N GLN A 307 -10.93 -7.44 2.41
CA GLN A 307 -10.32 -6.98 3.66
C GLN A 307 -8.80 -7.01 3.59
N ILE A 308 -8.15 -6.20 4.43
CA ILE A 308 -6.70 -6.17 4.62
C ILE A 308 -6.40 -6.08 6.11
N ALA A 309 -5.31 -6.71 6.55
CA ALA A 309 -4.80 -6.59 7.90
C ALA A 309 -3.27 -6.68 7.91
N ASP A 310 -2.65 -6.07 8.92
CA ASP A 310 -1.26 -6.34 9.30
C ASP A 310 -1.05 -7.85 9.49
N GLY A 311 -0.11 -8.43 8.77
CA GLY A 311 0.13 -9.87 8.76
C GLY A 311 0.84 -10.37 10.02
N GLU A 312 1.59 -9.52 10.69
CA GLU A 312 2.37 -9.77 11.89
C GLU A 312 1.70 -9.27 13.19
N ASN A 313 0.70 -8.39 13.09
CA ASN A 313 0.22 -7.64 14.26
C ASN A 313 -0.75 -8.45 15.14
N GLY A 314 -0.38 -8.59 16.42
CA GLY A 314 -1.20 -9.23 17.44
C GLY A 314 -1.17 -10.75 17.43
N GLY A 315 -1.41 -11.35 18.60
CA GLY A 315 -1.40 -12.81 18.79
C GLY A 315 -2.35 -13.56 17.86
N VAL A 316 -3.44 -12.93 17.42
CA VAL A 316 -4.45 -13.55 16.57
C VAL A 316 -3.94 -13.71 15.12
N MET A 317 -3.32 -12.68 14.54
CA MET A 317 -2.70 -12.82 13.21
C MET A 317 -1.49 -13.75 13.23
N MET A 318 -0.70 -13.72 14.31
CA MET A 318 0.46 -14.60 14.45
C MET A 318 0.06 -16.08 14.53
N ASN A 319 -0.98 -16.42 15.31
CA ASN A 319 -1.27 -17.80 15.69
C ASN A 319 -2.54 -18.39 15.04
N GLU A 320 -3.58 -17.57 14.81
CA GLU A 320 -4.89 -18.07 14.38
C GLU A 320 -5.09 -17.93 12.87
N PHE A 321 -4.50 -16.92 12.23
CA PHE A 321 -4.58 -16.74 10.77
C PHE A 321 -4.11 -17.99 9.98
N PRO A 322 -2.92 -18.57 10.22
CA PRO A 322 -2.41 -19.66 9.37
C PRO A 322 -3.35 -20.87 9.27
N PRO A 323 -3.79 -21.50 10.39
CA PRO A 323 -4.71 -22.63 10.29
C PRO A 323 -6.09 -22.21 9.76
N LYS A 324 -6.54 -20.98 10.04
CA LYS A 324 -7.85 -20.52 9.55
C LYS A 324 -7.86 -20.25 8.06
N PHE A 325 -6.81 -19.64 7.52
CA PHE A 325 -6.63 -19.46 6.09
C PHE A 325 -6.59 -20.80 5.37
N GLN A 326 -5.88 -21.80 5.92
CA GLN A 326 -5.87 -23.15 5.37
C GLN A 326 -7.26 -23.80 5.39
N GLU A 327 -8.01 -23.69 6.50
CA GLU A 327 -9.40 -24.16 6.59
C GLU A 327 -10.27 -23.53 5.50
N VAL A 328 -10.21 -22.20 5.37
CA VAL A 328 -11.02 -21.46 4.39
C VAL A 328 -10.62 -21.78 2.96
N ALA A 329 -9.33 -21.84 2.63
CA ALA A 329 -8.86 -22.24 1.31
C ALA A 329 -9.35 -23.65 0.94
N ASN A 330 -9.45 -24.55 1.91
CA ASN A 330 -9.98 -25.90 1.72
C ASN A 330 -11.46 -25.92 1.33
N ILE A 331 -12.30 -25.14 2.02
CA ILE A 331 -13.76 -25.11 1.78
C ILE A 331 -14.17 -24.17 0.64
N ALA A 332 -13.36 -23.14 0.34
CA ALA A 332 -13.61 -22.18 -0.75
C ALA A 332 -13.25 -22.75 -2.12
N THR A 333 -12.32 -23.73 -2.18
CA THR A 333 -11.91 -24.35 -3.44
C THR A 333 -13.10 -25.06 -4.10
N GLY A 334 -13.48 -24.61 -5.29
CA GLY A 334 -14.58 -25.18 -6.07
C GLY A 334 -15.98 -24.90 -5.51
N SER A 335 -16.11 -24.01 -4.51
CA SER A 335 -17.40 -23.57 -4.00
C SER A 335 -18.00 -22.47 -4.88
N ASP A 336 -19.21 -22.04 -4.54
CA ASP A 336 -19.84 -20.86 -5.13
C ASP A 336 -19.38 -19.54 -4.48
N THR A 337 -18.48 -19.57 -3.50
CA THR A 337 -17.84 -18.41 -2.89
C THR A 337 -16.33 -18.65 -2.77
N PRO A 338 -15.56 -18.53 -3.87
CA PRO A 338 -14.12 -18.74 -3.84
C PRO A 338 -13.37 -17.57 -3.21
N LEU A 339 -12.12 -17.83 -2.86
CA LEU A 339 -11.13 -16.75 -2.68
C LEU A 339 -10.72 -16.22 -4.06
N VAL A 340 -10.54 -14.91 -4.21
CA VAL A 340 -10.12 -14.25 -5.46
C VAL A 340 -9.05 -13.21 -5.20
N ASN A 341 -8.28 -12.88 -6.22
CA ASN A 341 -7.44 -11.68 -6.26
C ASN A 341 -8.21 -10.53 -6.94
N ALA A 342 -7.95 -9.28 -6.56
CA ALA A 342 -8.73 -8.15 -7.05
C ALA A 342 -8.54 -7.93 -8.57
N SER A 343 -7.32 -8.07 -9.09
CA SER A 343 -7.09 -7.99 -10.54
C SER A 343 -7.75 -9.14 -11.30
N GLU A 344 -7.79 -10.34 -10.73
CA GLU A 344 -8.50 -11.49 -11.32
C GLU A 344 -10.00 -11.20 -11.48
N TYR A 345 -10.61 -10.60 -10.45
CA TYR A 345 -12.00 -10.18 -10.46
C TYR A 345 -12.28 -9.01 -11.42
N LEU A 346 -11.41 -7.99 -11.46
CA LEU A 346 -11.54 -6.87 -12.40
C LEU A 346 -11.42 -7.32 -13.87
N GLU A 347 -10.46 -8.21 -14.16
CA GLU A 347 -10.33 -8.80 -15.50
C GLU A 347 -11.61 -9.56 -15.90
N TYR A 348 -12.27 -10.25 -14.96
CA TYR A 348 -13.58 -10.86 -15.23
C TYR A 348 -14.65 -9.81 -15.57
N LEU A 349 -14.77 -8.73 -14.80
CA LEU A 349 -15.75 -7.68 -15.11
C LEU A 349 -15.54 -7.10 -16.50
N PHE A 350 -14.29 -6.82 -16.88
CA PHE A 350 -13.97 -6.31 -18.20
C PHE A 350 -14.23 -7.34 -19.31
N SER A 351 -14.09 -8.64 -19.03
CA SER A 351 -14.39 -9.70 -20.00
C SER A 351 -15.87 -9.84 -20.34
N ILE A 352 -16.76 -9.26 -19.53
CA ILE A 352 -18.21 -9.23 -19.75
C ILE A 352 -18.72 -7.84 -20.12
N ASP A 353 -17.86 -7.01 -20.72
CA ASP A 353 -18.16 -5.68 -21.26
C ASP A 353 -18.55 -4.61 -20.21
N ILE A 354 -18.32 -4.86 -18.91
CA ILE A 354 -18.36 -3.79 -17.91
C ILE A 354 -17.12 -2.92 -18.09
N THR A 355 -17.30 -1.60 -18.13
CA THR A 355 -16.22 -0.64 -18.30
C THR A 355 -15.98 0.16 -17.02
N ILE A 356 -14.87 0.91 -16.97
CA ILE A 356 -14.57 1.82 -15.86
C ILE A 356 -15.65 2.91 -15.72
N ASP A 357 -16.30 3.30 -16.82
CA ASP A 357 -17.35 4.34 -16.82
C ASP A 357 -18.66 3.84 -16.20
N ASP A 358 -18.89 2.52 -16.17
CA ASP A 358 -20.05 1.92 -15.52
C ASP A 358 -19.91 1.88 -13.99
N LEU A 359 -18.68 1.99 -13.47
CA LEU A 359 -18.41 1.89 -12.04
C LEU A 359 -18.98 3.11 -11.28
N PRO A 360 -19.63 2.88 -10.11
CA PRO A 360 -20.14 3.97 -9.28
C PRO A 360 -19.01 4.90 -8.85
N ILE A 361 -19.29 6.20 -8.84
CA ILE A 361 -18.29 7.23 -8.50
C ILE A 361 -18.24 7.43 -6.99
N VAL A 362 -17.01 7.53 -6.47
CA VAL A 362 -16.72 8.02 -5.12
C VAL A 362 -15.68 9.12 -5.17
N GLN A 363 -15.65 9.95 -4.14
CA GLN A 363 -14.61 10.95 -3.91
C GLN A 363 -14.09 10.85 -2.46
N PRO A 364 -12.91 11.40 -2.14
CA PRO A 364 -12.44 11.45 -0.76
C PRO A 364 -13.45 12.15 0.17
N ILE A 365 -13.55 11.65 1.41
CA ILE A 365 -14.51 12.15 2.39
C ILE A 365 -14.36 13.66 2.66
N LYS A 366 -15.49 14.34 2.92
CA LYS A 366 -15.63 15.78 3.20
C LYS A 366 -15.45 16.71 2.01
N GLN A 367 -15.14 16.20 0.82
CA GLN A 367 -14.99 17.04 -0.35
C GLN A 367 -16.32 17.63 -0.84
N LYS A 368 -17.47 16.99 -0.58
CA LYS A 368 -18.78 17.54 -0.94
C LYS A 368 -19.01 18.89 -0.27
N GLN A 369 -18.68 18.99 1.02
CA GLN A 369 -18.81 20.25 1.76
C GLN A 369 -17.91 21.35 1.18
N ILE A 370 -16.72 20.99 0.69
CA ILE A 370 -15.84 21.91 -0.03
C ILE A 370 -16.52 22.36 -1.33
N TRP A 371 -17.00 21.43 -2.16
CA TRP A 371 -17.58 21.71 -3.48
C TRP A 371 -18.90 22.48 -3.41
N GLU A 372 -19.64 22.41 -2.30
CA GLU A 372 -20.81 23.27 -2.06
C GLU A 372 -20.43 24.72 -1.75
N ASN A 373 -19.19 24.97 -1.33
CA ASN A 373 -18.68 26.28 -0.93
C ASN A 373 -17.53 26.82 -1.81
N TYR A 374 -17.14 26.08 -2.83
CA TYR A 374 -16.00 26.37 -3.70
C TYR A 374 -16.37 26.15 -5.17
N GLN A 375 -16.05 27.12 -6.02
CA GLN A 375 -16.19 26.98 -7.46
C GLN A 375 -14.93 26.34 -8.04
N VAL A 376 -15.05 25.16 -8.65
CA VAL A 376 -13.90 24.45 -9.27
C VAL A 376 -13.17 25.36 -10.27
N GLY A 377 -11.83 25.40 -10.18
CA GLY A 377 -10.97 26.25 -11.01
C GLY A 377 -10.64 27.61 -10.42
N ASP A 378 -11.12 27.93 -9.22
CA ASP A 378 -10.83 29.18 -8.53
C ASP A 378 -9.40 29.27 -7.94
N GLY A 379 -8.62 28.19 -8.04
CA GLY A 379 -7.23 28.12 -7.60
C GLY A 379 -7.05 27.82 -6.10
N ALA A 380 -5.82 27.44 -5.76
CA ALA A 380 -5.45 26.93 -4.43
C ALA A 380 -5.68 27.92 -3.29
N GLU A 381 -5.40 29.22 -3.49
CA GLU A 381 -5.56 30.23 -2.44
C GLU A 381 -7.01 30.33 -1.94
N LYS A 382 -7.97 30.32 -2.87
CA LYS A 382 -9.40 30.32 -2.51
C LYS A 382 -9.83 29.00 -1.89
N LEU A 383 -9.27 27.87 -2.33
CA LEU A 383 -9.55 26.56 -1.75
C LEU A 383 -9.17 26.56 -0.26
N GLU A 384 -7.97 27.06 0.07
CA GLU A 384 -7.50 27.17 1.46
C GLU A 384 -8.39 28.07 2.31
N GLN A 385 -8.87 29.20 1.76
CA GLN A 385 -9.82 30.07 2.45
C GLN A 385 -11.14 29.35 2.79
N VAL A 386 -11.66 28.55 1.85
CA VAL A 386 -12.87 27.73 2.08
C VAL A 386 -12.62 26.67 3.15
N ILE A 387 -11.51 25.95 3.07
CA ILE A 387 -11.12 24.93 4.06
C ILE A 387 -10.99 25.54 5.46
N GLN A 388 -10.35 26.70 5.59
CA GLN A 388 -10.21 27.40 6.87
C GLN A 388 -11.56 27.82 7.43
N LYS A 389 -12.47 28.33 6.59
CA LYS A 389 -13.84 28.67 7.00
C LYS A 389 -14.59 27.44 7.50
N LEU A 390 -14.57 26.33 6.75
CA LEU A 390 -15.25 25.09 7.14
C LEU A 390 -14.71 24.53 8.46
N LYS A 391 -13.39 24.57 8.68
CA LYS A 391 -12.77 24.19 9.97
C LYS A 391 -13.24 25.05 11.15
N GLN A 392 -13.59 26.32 10.92
CA GLN A 392 -14.11 27.22 11.97
C GLN A 392 -15.60 26.98 12.25
N GLU A 393 -16.37 26.57 11.25
CA GLU A 393 -17.81 26.34 11.35
C GLU A 393 -18.17 24.95 11.90
N ASP A 394 -17.36 23.94 11.60
CA ASP A 394 -17.55 22.56 12.06
C ASP A 394 -16.26 21.98 12.65
N HIS A 395 -16.27 21.72 13.96
CA HIS A 395 -15.15 21.09 14.66
C HIS A 395 -14.86 19.65 14.20
N GLN A 396 -15.80 18.99 13.53
CA GLN A 396 -15.58 17.67 12.94
C GLN A 396 -14.88 17.75 11.58
N PHE A 397 -14.83 18.90 10.91
CA PHE A 397 -14.19 19.03 9.59
C PHE A 397 -12.65 19.02 9.68
N HIS A 398 -11.98 18.17 8.89
CA HIS A 398 -10.52 18.06 8.84
C HIS A 398 -10.02 17.72 7.43
N MET A 399 -8.75 18.04 7.16
CA MET A 399 -8.04 17.74 5.91
C MET A 399 -6.80 16.86 6.13
N GLU A 400 -6.82 16.05 7.19
CA GLU A 400 -5.72 15.16 7.60
C GLU A 400 -5.75 13.79 6.87
N GLY A 401 -6.64 13.63 5.89
CA GLY A 401 -6.97 12.33 5.29
C GLY A 401 -7.88 11.49 6.18
N GLY A 402 -8.15 10.26 5.74
CA GLY A 402 -8.77 9.23 6.58
C GLY A 402 -7.92 7.96 6.53
N SER A 403 -7.77 7.28 7.67
CA SER A 403 -6.94 6.07 7.83
C SER A 403 -7.68 4.98 8.62
N TRP A 404 -7.11 3.77 8.73
CA TRP A 404 -7.76 2.65 9.40
C TRP A 404 -7.67 2.73 10.92
N THR A 405 -6.77 3.58 11.41
CA THR A 405 -6.68 4.01 12.79
C THR A 405 -7.58 5.24 12.95
N SER A 406 -8.89 5.02 13.04
CA SER A 406 -9.93 6.06 13.06
C SER A 406 -9.77 7.14 14.14
N GLU A 407 -8.88 6.94 15.12
CA GLU A 407 -8.64 7.86 16.25
C GLU A 407 -7.23 8.47 16.28
N LEU A 408 -6.30 8.02 15.42
CA LEU A 408 -4.92 8.52 15.39
C LEU A 408 -4.78 9.57 14.28
N SER A 409 -4.51 10.83 14.67
CA SER A 409 -4.04 11.83 13.72
C SER A 409 -2.57 11.56 13.40
N TRP A 410 -2.27 11.44 12.11
CA TRP A 410 -0.89 11.34 11.60
C TRP A 410 -0.19 12.71 11.52
N VAL A 411 -0.88 13.77 11.95
CA VAL A 411 -0.42 15.17 11.87
C VAL A 411 -0.39 15.80 13.27
N GLN A 412 -1.50 15.76 14.00
CA GLN A 412 -1.64 16.44 15.29
C GLN A 412 -0.73 15.81 16.36
N GLY A 413 0.13 16.64 16.96
CA GLY A 413 1.02 16.23 18.07
C GLY A 413 2.40 15.72 17.65
N TYR A 414 2.72 15.74 16.35
CA TYR A 414 4.00 15.32 15.78
C TYR A 414 4.68 16.42 14.94
N ASP A 415 4.36 17.69 15.19
CA ASP A 415 4.89 18.86 14.46
C ASP A 415 6.42 18.90 14.46
N ASP A 416 7.05 18.41 15.52
CA ASP A 416 8.49 18.40 15.72
C ASP A 416 9.23 17.47 14.75
N VAL A 417 8.68 16.29 14.45
CA VAL A 417 9.25 15.37 13.45
C VAL A 417 8.75 15.68 12.04
N LEU A 418 7.47 16.04 11.87
CA LEU A 418 6.90 16.39 10.57
C LEU A 418 7.57 17.62 9.96
N SER A 419 7.81 18.67 10.75
CA SER A 419 8.52 19.85 10.27
C SER A 419 9.96 19.55 9.84
N GLU A 420 10.63 18.58 10.47
CA GLU A 420 11.96 18.14 10.05
C GLU A 420 11.92 17.33 8.75
N MET A 421 10.89 16.49 8.55
CA MET A 421 10.66 15.80 7.28
C MET A 421 10.37 16.78 6.15
N GLU A 422 9.52 17.78 6.37
CA GLU A 422 9.20 18.82 5.38
C GLU A 422 10.43 19.66 5.00
N LYS A 423 11.23 20.10 5.98
CA LYS A 423 12.49 20.80 5.71
C LYS A 423 13.45 19.95 4.90
N THR A 424 13.57 18.66 5.25
CA THR A 424 14.44 17.72 4.54
C THR A 424 13.99 17.50 3.11
N SER A 425 12.68 17.32 2.89
CA SER A 425 12.05 17.25 1.58
C SER A 425 12.34 18.49 0.74
N SER A 426 12.18 19.68 1.32
CA SER A 426 12.47 20.95 0.66
C SER A 426 13.93 21.04 0.23
N VAL A 427 14.88 20.69 1.12
CA VAL A 427 16.31 20.67 0.80
C VAL A 427 16.63 19.66 -0.31
N PHE A 428 16.09 18.44 -0.24
CA PHE A 428 16.25 17.43 -1.29
C PHE A 428 15.68 17.92 -2.63
N ASN A 429 14.52 18.59 -2.61
CA ASN A 429 13.92 19.16 -3.79
C ASN A 429 14.80 20.27 -4.41
N GLU A 430 15.31 21.22 -3.62
CA GLU A 430 16.15 22.31 -4.13
C GLU A 430 17.51 21.82 -4.65
N LEU A 431 18.11 20.82 -4.00
CA LEU A 431 19.49 20.40 -4.29
C LEU A 431 19.58 19.19 -5.22
N ALA A 432 18.59 18.31 -5.25
CA ALA A 432 18.60 17.09 -6.05
C ALA A 432 17.56 17.11 -7.19
N LEU A 433 16.29 17.38 -6.88
CA LEU A 433 15.21 17.27 -7.88
C LEU A 433 15.19 18.43 -8.88
N LYS A 434 15.16 19.68 -8.41
CA LYS A 434 15.11 20.87 -9.28
C LYS A 434 16.32 20.98 -10.21
N PRO A 435 17.56 20.70 -9.77
CA PRO A 435 18.72 20.73 -10.66
C PRO A 435 18.75 19.55 -11.64
N GLY A 436 17.93 18.51 -11.43
CA GLY A 436 17.93 17.30 -12.24
C GLY A 436 19.19 16.45 -12.04
N VAL A 437 19.61 16.25 -10.78
CA VAL A 437 20.75 15.38 -10.46
C VAL A 437 20.47 13.97 -10.99
N ASP A 438 21.45 13.37 -11.66
CA ASP A 438 21.35 12.02 -12.21
C ASP A 438 21.02 11.01 -11.09
N THR A 439 19.98 10.20 -11.29
CA THR A 439 19.52 9.20 -10.34
C THR A 439 20.52 8.05 -10.16
N ASN A 440 21.50 7.90 -11.07
CA ASN A 440 22.63 6.99 -10.93
C ASN A 440 23.76 7.54 -10.06
N ASN A 441 23.73 8.82 -9.69
CA ASN A 441 24.74 9.40 -8.81
C ASN A 441 24.69 8.70 -7.42
N PRO A 442 25.83 8.20 -6.91
CA PRO A 442 25.89 7.59 -5.58
C PRO A 442 25.35 8.47 -4.45
N ASP A 443 25.62 9.78 -4.49
CA ASP A 443 25.18 10.74 -3.48
C ASP A 443 23.66 10.96 -3.55
N TYR A 444 23.10 11.02 -4.77
CA TYR A 444 21.65 11.07 -4.97
C TYR A 444 20.97 9.83 -4.38
N ARG A 445 21.49 8.63 -4.71
CA ARG A 445 20.95 7.37 -4.20
C ARG A 445 21.03 7.29 -2.68
N SER A 446 22.15 7.71 -2.11
CA SER A 446 22.34 7.76 -0.66
C SER A 446 21.36 8.73 0.00
N ALA A 447 21.23 9.95 -0.52
CA ALA A 447 20.28 10.93 0.00
C ALA A 447 18.82 10.44 -0.15
N LEU A 448 18.46 9.84 -1.28
CA LEU A 448 17.13 9.27 -1.50
C LEU A 448 16.83 8.15 -0.49
N TYR A 449 17.76 7.21 -0.30
CA TYR A 449 17.59 6.15 0.68
C TYR A 449 17.31 6.69 2.09
N HIS A 450 18.05 7.71 2.53
CA HIS A 450 17.83 8.31 3.85
C HIS A 450 16.53 9.12 3.91
N LEU A 451 16.20 9.88 2.84
CA LEU A 451 14.95 10.63 2.75
C LEU A 451 13.75 9.70 2.91
N LEU A 452 13.66 8.65 2.11
CA LEU A 452 12.56 7.70 2.16
C LEU A 452 12.52 6.96 3.51
N SER A 453 13.69 6.60 4.07
CA SER A 453 13.74 5.96 5.39
C SER A 453 13.23 6.90 6.50
N SER A 454 13.47 8.21 6.37
CA SER A 454 13.03 9.21 7.35
C SER A 454 11.52 9.41 7.41
N GLN A 455 10.78 9.05 6.35
CA GLN A 455 9.37 9.42 6.15
C GLN A 455 8.36 8.32 6.54
N THR A 456 8.83 7.24 7.15
CA THR A 456 7.96 6.16 7.65
C THR A 456 6.92 6.67 8.67
N SER A 457 5.72 6.08 8.63
CA SER A 457 4.67 6.32 9.64
C SER A 457 5.08 5.90 11.05
N CYS A 458 5.98 4.91 11.18
CA CYS A 458 6.34 4.32 12.47
C CYS A 458 6.95 5.31 13.46
N TYR A 459 7.66 6.35 12.99
CA TYR A 459 8.22 7.38 13.89
C TYR A 459 7.16 8.23 14.58
N ARG A 460 5.91 8.15 14.13
CA ARG A 460 4.74 8.80 14.74
C ARG A 460 3.82 7.78 15.40
N TYR A 461 3.70 6.58 14.84
CA TYR A 461 2.80 5.54 15.36
C TYR A 461 3.13 5.11 16.80
N TRP A 462 4.40 4.90 17.11
CA TRP A 462 4.85 4.40 18.43
C TRP A 462 4.94 5.50 19.51
N GLY A 463 4.45 6.70 19.22
CA GLY A 463 4.44 7.82 20.14
C GLY A 463 5.73 8.65 20.15
N GLN A 464 5.74 9.66 21.01
CA GLN A 464 6.86 10.59 21.19
C GLN A 464 8.07 9.95 21.88
N GLY A 465 9.26 10.52 21.67
CA GLY A 465 10.51 10.12 22.33
C GLY A 465 11.51 9.51 21.34
N LEU A 466 12.05 8.34 21.66
CA LEU A 466 13.13 7.71 20.88
C LEU A 466 12.76 7.51 19.40
N TRP A 467 11.51 7.16 19.11
CA TRP A 467 11.02 7.01 17.73
C TRP A 467 10.99 8.33 16.96
N THR A 468 10.61 9.45 17.58
CA THR A 468 10.68 10.77 16.94
C THR A 468 12.13 11.26 16.80
N ASP A 469 13.01 10.92 17.76
CA ASP A 469 14.45 11.15 17.67
C ASP A 469 15.09 10.40 16.48
N TYR A 470 14.69 9.15 16.22
CA TYR A 470 15.12 8.39 15.06
C TYR A 470 14.77 9.08 13.75
N GLY A 471 13.51 9.53 13.59
CA GLY A 471 13.08 10.26 12.40
C GLY A 471 13.87 11.55 12.18
N ARG A 472 14.09 12.33 13.25
CA ARG A 472 14.90 13.57 13.20
C ARG A 472 16.35 13.31 12.83
N GLU A 473 16.93 12.26 13.39
CA GLU A 473 18.33 11.89 13.13
C GLU A 473 18.52 11.49 11.66
N ILE A 474 17.62 10.70 11.08
CA ILE A 474 17.71 10.34 9.65
C ILE A 474 17.47 11.56 8.76
N CYS A 475 16.58 12.48 9.14
CA CYS A 475 16.42 13.78 8.46
C CYS A 475 17.74 14.57 8.46
N ARG A 476 18.44 14.64 9.60
CA ARG A 476 19.76 15.28 9.71
C ARG A 476 20.78 14.65 8.77
N ARG A 477 20.91 13.32 8.79
CA ARG A 477 21.82 12.55 7.91
C ARG A 477 21.53 12.80 6.44
N THR A 478 20.25 12.82 6.05
CA THR A 478 19.83 13.13 4.68
C THR A 478 20.36 14.48 4.22
N ARG A 479 20.22 15.51 5.06
CA ARG A 479 20.70 16.87 4.75
C ARG A 479 22.22 16.95 4.66
N GLU A 480 22.95 16.20 5.49
CA GLU A 480 24.42 16.14 5.43
C GLU A 480 24.95 15.46 4.16
N ILE A 481 24.21 14.51 3.59
CA ILE A 481 24.59 13.90 2.30
C ILE A 481 24.41 14.90 1.14
N LEU A 482 23.47 15.85 1.28
CA LEU A 482 23.15 16.84 0.26
C LEU A 482 24.05 18.09 0.30
N THR A 483 24.90 18.24 1.32
CA THR A 483 25.89 19.33 1.45
C THR A 483 27.22 18.96 0.84
#